data_AF-A0AAD4YCE0-F1
#
_entry.id   AF-A0AAD4YCE0-F1
#
_cell.length_a   1.000
_cell.length_b   1.000
_cell.length_c   1.000
_cell.angle_alpha   90.00
_cell.angle_beta   90.00
_cell.angle_gamma   90.00
#
_symmetry.space_group_name_H-M   'P 1'
#
loop_
_entity.id
_entity.type
_entity.pdbx_description
1 polymer ?
#
loop_
_entity_poly.entity_id
_entity_poly.type
_entity_poly.pdbx_seq_one_letter_code
_entity_poly.pdbx_strand_id
1 'polypeptide(L)'
;MVWFSGNCSPERYSRSFDSNFILGDGPWGPSAAEPLKENFADTIAKGKVTQASVTHILKDRTVLIQKLSSQTTVGKRLGLRMMSVYAGLYLRLCKHFKDKTKQIVLVITIYNWVQASGMDGKKCSVWMFLPLVFTLFTSAGLWIVYFIAVEDDKIFPLNSAERKPGVKHAPYISIAGDEPPASCVFSQVVNMAAFLALVVAVLRFIQLKPKVLNPWLNISGLVALCLASFGMTLLGNFQLTNDEEIHNVGTSLTFGFGTLTCWIQAALTLKVNIKNEGRKVGIPRVILSASITLCVVLYFILMAQGIHMYAARVQWGLVMCFLSYFGTFAVEFRHYRYEIVCSEYQENFLSFSESLSEASEYQTDQV
;
A
#
# COMPACT_ATOMS: atom_id res chain seq x y z
N MET A 1 10.33 15.73 -19.08
CA MET A 1 9.43 14.56 -19.00
C MET A 1 8.15 15.07 -18.36
N VAL A 2 7.19 15.49 -19.17
CA VAL A 2 5.92 16.10 -18.74
C VAL A 2 4.83 15.18 -19.26
N TRP A 3 3.96 14.66 -18.39
CA TRP A 3 2.77 13.92 -18.80
C TRP A 3 1.57 14.38 -17.96
N PHE A 4 0.51 14.73 -18.69
CA PHE A 4 -0.89 14.98 -18.32
C PHE A 4 -1.29 16.32 -17.68
N SER A 5 -1.73 17.24 -18.56
CA SER A 5 -2.92 18.08 -18.30
C SER A 5 -3.91 17.80 -19.42
N GLY A 6 -5.01 17.13 -19.08
CA GLY A 6 -6.16 16.94 -19.97
C GLY A 6 -7.20 18.01 -19.62
N ASN A 7 -7.28 19.04 -20.46
CA ASN A 7 -8.22 20.14 -20.34
C ASN A 7 -9.68 19.69 -20.24
N CYS A 8 -10.34 20.07 -19.15
CA CYS A 8 -11.77 20.34 -19.15
C CYS A 8 -12.00 21.76 -18.60
N SER A 9 -12.38 22.68 -19.49
CA SER A 9 -13.05 23.94 -19.17
C SER A 9 -14.34 23.96 -19.98
N PRO A 10 -15.44 24.52 -19.44
CA PRO A 10 -15.73 25.88 -19.90
C PRO A 10 -16.41 26.80 -18.86
N GLU A 11 -16.40 28.07 -19.26
CA GLU A 11 -17.27 29.18 -18.89
C GLU A 11 -16.82 30.18 -17.81
N ARG A 12 -16.74 31.41 -18.32
CA ARG A 12 -16.17 32.64 -17.83
C ARG A 12 -17.36 33.55 -17.58
N TYR A 13 -17.62 33.94 -16.34
CA TYR A 13 -18.53 35.04 -16.04
C TYR A 13 -17.74 36.20 -15.45
N SER A 14 -17.67 37.27 -16.23
CA SER A 14 -17.14 38.57 -15.86
C SER A 14 -18.23 39.44 -15.22
N ARG A 15 -17.89 40.15 -14.14
CA ARG A 15 -18.35 41.50 -13.75
C ARG A 15 -17.70 41.84 -12.40
N SER A 16 -16.77 42.80 -12.38
CA SER A 16 -17.03 44.24 -12.20
C SER A 16 -17.42 44.56 -10.76
N PHE A 17 -16.46 45.10 -10.01
CA PHE A 17 -16.67 45.84 -8.77
C PHE A 17 -17.68 46.96 -9.03
N ASP A 18 -18.71 47.05 -8.19
CA ASP A 18 -19.37 48.31 -7.87
C ASP A 18 -19.76 48.31 -6.39
N SER A 19 -19.27 49.33 -5.71
CA SER A 19 -19.50 49.68 -4.32
C SER A 19 -20.92 50.20 -4.11
N ASN A 20 -21.70 49.59 -3.20
CA ASN A 20 -22.58 50.31 -2.27
C ASN A 20 -23.15 49.37 -1.20
N PHE A 21 -23.05 49.86 0.03
CA PHE A 21 -23.28 49.22 1.32
C PHE A 21 -24.67 49.59 1.82
N ILE A 22 -25.57 48.63 2.09
CA ILE A 22 -26.65 48.74 3.10
C ILE A 22 -26.85 47.38 3.78
N LEU A 23 -26.93 47.44 5.11
CA LEU A 23 -26.92 46.41 6.14
C LEU A 23 -28.11 45.43 6.12
N GLY A 24 -27.84 44.17 6.49
CA GLY A 24 -28.82 43.17 6.87
C GLY A 24 -28.17 42.07 7.72
N ASP A 25 -28.55 42.01 9.00
CA ASP A 25 -27.96 41.19 10.07
C ASP A 25 -28.26 39.68 9.96
N GLY A 26 -27.25 38.84 10.22
CA GLY A 26 -27.38 37.38 10.36
C GLY A 26 -26.05 36.69 10.72
N PRO A 27 -26.01 35.66 11.59
CA PRO A 27 -24.91 35.51 12.53
C PRO A 27 -23.80 34.55 12.07
N TRP A 28 -23.19 34.75 10.90
CA TRP A 28 -21.92 34.09 10.54
C TRP A 28 -21.13 34.96 9.55
N GLY A 29 -20.30 35.87 10.08
CA GLY A 29 -19.31 36.66 9.34
C GLY A 29 -17.92 35.99 9.28
N PRO A 30 -17.00 36.50 8.44
CA PRO A 30 -15.89 35.73 7.86
C PRO A 30 -14.60 35.70 8.69
N SER A 31 -13.80 34.68 8.37
CA SER A 31 -12.40 34.39 8.74
C SER A 31 -11.53 35.59 9.13
N ALA A 32 -11.08 35.64 10.39
CA ALA A 32 -10.07 36.57 10.90
C ALA A 32 -8.64 36.03 10.70
N ALA A 33 -8.24 35.78 9.46
CA ALA A 33 -6.90 35.26 9.13
C ALA A 33 -5.92 36.31 8.55
N GLU A 34 -6.28 37.59 8.44
CA GLU A 34 -5.39 38.64 7.88
C GLU A 34 -5.28 39.92 8.74
N PRO A 35 -4.83 39.82 10.00
CA PRO A 35 -3.91 40.86 10.48
C PRO A 35 -2.74 40.32 11.34
N LEU A 36 -2.52 39.00 11.40
CA LEU A 36 -1.55 38.40 12.32
C LEU A 36 -0.08 38.44 11.85
N LYS A 37 0.22 38.88 10.63
CA LYS A 37 1.60 38.97 10.13
C LYS A 37 2.29 40.31 10.37
N GLU A 38 1.55 41.43 10.54
CA GLU A 38 2.18 42.74 10.73
C GLU A 38 2.46 43.10 12.20
N ASN A 39 1.84 42.45 13.18
CA ASN A 39 2.04 42.79 14.60
C ASN A 39 3.15 41.98 15.32
N PHE A 40 3.67 40.91 14.72
CA PHE A 40 4.64 40.04 15.40
C PHE A 40 6.08 40.59 15.32
N ALA A 41 6.46 41.21 14.20
CA ALA A 41 7.77 41.83 14.03
C ALA A 41 7.93 43.09 14.91
N ASP A 42 6.85 43.87 15.08
CA ASP A 42 6.88 45.14 15.82
C ASP A 42 6.84 44.95 17.36
N THR A 43 6.28 43.82 17.82
CA THR A 43 6.22 43.48 19.26
C THR A 43 7.56 42.96 19.81
N ILE A 44 8.36 42.28 18.98
CA ILE A 44 9.70 41.80 19.37
C ILE A 44 10.70 42.96 19.42
N ALA A 45 10.58 43.97 18.54
CA ALA A 45 11.47 45.13 18.51
C ALA A 45 11.32 46.08 19.72
N LYS A 46 10.20 46.03 20.45
CA LYS A 46 9.88 46.96 21.55
C LYS A 46 9.94 46.34 22.97
N GLY A 47 10.48 45.12 23.11
CA GLY A 47 10.92 44.59 24.42
C GLY A 47 9.86 44.55 25.53
N LYS A 48 8.58 44.37 25.22
CA LYS A 48 7.51 44.23 26.23
C LYS A 48 6.79 42.89 26.08
N VAL A 49 7.41 41.83 26.59
CA VAL A 49 6.71 40.58 26.89
C VAL A 49 6.23 40.67 28.34
N THR A 50 4.97 41.05 28.55
CA THR A 50 4.36 41.00 29.88
C THR A 50 3.91 39.57 30.21
N GLN A 51 3.99 39.21 31.49
CA GLN A 51 3.69 37.87 32.03
C GLN A 51 2.31 37.34 31.62
N ALA A 52 1.34 38.24 31.38
CA ALA A 52 -0.02 37.95 30.91
C ALA A 52 -0.07 37.39 29.46
N SER A 53 0.81 37.84 28.56
CA SER A 53 0.86 37.36 27.17
C SER A 53 1.41 35.93 27.08
N VAL A 54 2.37 35.59 27.94
CA VAL A 54 2.90 34.22 28.06
C VAL A 54 1.85 33.27 28.64
N THR A 55 1.05 33.73 29.61
CA THR A 55 -0.03 32.90 30.18
C THR A 55 -1.15 32.64 29.17
N HIS A 56 -1.50 33.62 28.32
CA HIS A 56 -2.51 33.43 27.28
C HIS A 56 -2.04 32.42 26.21
N ILE A 57 -0.79 32.52 25.75
CA ILE A 57 -0.20 31.59 24.76
C ILE A 57 -0.05 30.17 25.33
N LEU A 58 0.30 30.02 26.62
CA LEU A 58 0.38 28.72 27.27
C LEU A 58 -1.01 28.10 27.49
N LYS A 59 -2.02 28.91 27.80
CA LYS A 59 -3.41 28.45 27.96
C LYS A 59 -3.97 27.93 26.64
N ASP A 60 -3.68 28.60 25.52
CA ASP A 60 -4.09 28.17 24.18
C ASP A 60 -3.39 26.87 23.74
N ARG A 61 -2.10 26.72 24.02
CA ARG A 61 -1.38 25.46 23.78
C ARG A 61 -1.90 24.32 24.64
N THR A 62 -2.29 24.58 25.88
CA THR A 62 -2.83 23.54 26.79
C THR A 62 -4.19 23.06 26.29
N VAL A 63 -5.04 23.97 25.82
CA VAL A 63 -6.33 23.63 25.18
C VAL A 63 -6.11 22.85 23.89
N LEU A 64 -5.14 23.23 23.05
CA LEU A 64 -4.80 22.52 21.82
C LEU A 64 -4.25 21.11 22.10
N ILE A 65 -3.37 20.94 23.09
CA ILE A 65 -2.83 19.65 23.52
C ILE A 65 -3.93 18.77 24.13
N GLN A 66 -4.85 19.35 24.91
CA GLN A 66 -5.97 18.62 25.48
C GLN A 66 -6.98 18.21 24.39
N LYS A 67 -7.17 19.03 23.35
CA LYS A 67 -8.00 18.72 22.18
C LYS A 67 -7.35 17.63 21.30
N LEU A 68 -6.04 17.71 21.05
CA LEU A 68 -5.26 16.69 20.32
C LEU A 68 -5.15 15.37 21.10
N SER A 69 -4.99 15.42 22.43
CA SER A 69 -5.00 14.27 23.34
C SER A 69 -6.39 13.63 23.41
N SER A 70 -7.46 14.43 23.43
CA SER A 70 -8.83 13.93 23.36
C SER A 70 -9.12 13.27 22.01
N GLN A 71 -8.62 13.81 20.89
CA GLN A 71 -8.77 13.19 19.57
C GLN A 71 -7.92 11.93 19.38
N THR A 72 -6.71 11.85 19.94
CA THR A 72 -5.92 10.60 19.93
C THR A 72 -6.50 9.56 20.88
N THR A 73 -7.10 9.96 22.01
CA THR A 73 -7.75 9.04 22.95
C THR A 73 -9.10 8.55 22.44
N VAL A 74 -9.88 9.41 21.77
CA VAL A 74 -11.10 9.03 21.04
C VAL A 74 -10.75 8.19 19.82
N GLY A 75 -9.69 8.51 19.06
CA GLY A 75 -9.19 7.70 17.95
C GLY A 75 -8.66 6.33 18.38
N LYS A 76 -8.01 6.23 19.55
CA LYS A 76 -7.60 4.94 20.15
C LYS A 76 -8.80 4.16 20.73
N ARG A 77 -9.77 4.82 21.36
CA ARG A 77 -11.01 4.16 21.84
C ARG A 77 -11.94 3.76 20.71
N LEU A 78 -12.02 4.55 19.64
CA LEU A 78 -12.71 4.23 18.40
C LEU A 78 -11.97 3.12 17.69
N GLY A 79 -10.63 3.16 17.60
CA GLY A 79 -9.79 2.08 17.08
C GLY A 79 -9.99 0.76 17.84
N LEU A 80 -10.01 0.75 19.18
CA LEU A 80 -10.29 -0.46 19.96
C LEU A 80 -11.76 -0.91 19.85
N ARG A 81 -12.73 0.01 19.81
CA ARG A 81 -14.14 -0.32 19.57
C ARG A 81 -14.36 -0.83 18.16
N MET A 82 -13.64 -0.30 17.18
CA MET A 82 -13.67 -0.71 15.78
C MET A 82 -12.97 -2.05 15.62
N MET A 83 -11.86 -2.31 16.31
CA MET A 83 -11.22 -3.64 16.37
C MET A 83 -12.11 -4.68 17.08
N SER A 84 -12.90 -4.28 18.08
CA SER A 84 -13.92 -5.13 18.72
C SER A 84 -15.13 -5.37 17.80
N VAL A 85 -15.54 -4.34 17.05
CA VAL A 85 -16.59 -4.45 16.01
C VAL A 85 -16.08 -5.26 14.82
N TYR A 86 -14.81 -5.17 14.42
CA TYR A 86 -14.16 -5.96 13.38
C TYR A 86 -13.94 -7.39 13.84
N ALA A 87 -13.56 -7.65 15.09
CA ALA A 87 -13.52 -8.99 15.65
C ALA A 87 -14.93 -9.58 15.75
N GLY A 88 -15.93 -8.77 16.14
CA GLY A 88 -17.34 -9.17 16.20
C GLY A 88 -18.03 -9.30 14.83
N LEU A 89 -17.58 -8.55 13.82
CA LEU A 89 -18.00 -8.61 12.43
C LEU A 89 -17.26 -9.74 11.71
N TYR A 90 -15.98 -9.98 12.00
CA TYR A 90 -15.22 -11.16 11.60
C TYR A 90 -15.83 -12.42 12.20
N LEU A 91 -16.23 -12.43 13.47
CA LEU A 91 -16.92 -13.55 14.10
C LEU A 91 -18.36 -13.71 13.57
N ARG A 92 -19.08 -12.62 13.27
CA ARG A 92 -20.41 -12.67 12.62
C ARG A 92 -20.34 -13.04 11.15
N LEU A 93 -19.32 -12.62 10.42
CA LEU A 93 -19.00 -13.03 9.05
C LEU A 93 -18.54 -14.48 9.06
N CYS A 94 -17.68 -14.94 9.96
CA CYS A 94 -17.38 -16.37 10.15
C CYS A 94 -18.64 -17.19 10.51
N LYS A 95 -19.65 -16.58 11.15
CA LYS A 95 -20.94 -17.19 11.47
C LYS A 95 -21.97 -17.09 10.33
N HIS A 96 -21.84 -16.14 9.40
CA HIS A 96 -22.68 -15.93 8.21
C HIS A 96 -22.12 -16.65 6.97
N PHE A 97 -20.79 -16.70 6.84
CA PHE A 97 -19.98 -17.61 6.00
C PHE A 97 -19.93 -19.05 6.57
N LYS A 98 -20.79 -19.36 7.55
CA LYS A 98 -21.11 -20.73 7.96
C LYS A 98 -21.96 -21.47 6.91
N ASP A 99 -22.13 -20.90 5.70
CA ASP A 99 -22.52 -21.70 4.55
C ASP A 99 -21.27 -22.39 3.97
N LYS A 100 -20.96 -23.54 4.58
CA LYS A 100 -19.69 -24.26 4.53
C LYS A 100 -19.26 -24.73 3.13
N THR A 101 -20.07 -24.58 2.09
CA THR A 101 -19.87 -25.32 0.84
C THR A 101 -18.91 -24.63 -0.14
N LYS A 102 -18.75 -23.29 -0.13
CA LYS A 102 -17.95 -22.58 -1.15
C LYS A 102 -16.50 -22.26 -0.74
N GLN A 103 -16.27 -21.97 0.54
CA GLN A 103 -14.92 -21.75 1.10
C GLN A 103 -14.16 -23.07 1.28
N ILE A 104 -14.86 -24.13 1.69
CA ILE A 104 -14.32 -25.48 1.70
C ILE A 104 -13.95 -25.88 0.28
N VAL A 105 -14.74 -25.57 -0.75
CA VAL A 105 -14.34 -25.85 -2.13
C VAL A 105 -13.09 -25.08 -2.54
N LEU A 106 -12.90 -23.81 -2.19
CA LEU A 106 -11.66 -23.09 -2.55
C LEU A 106 -10.42 -23.63 -1.81
N VAL A 107 -10.52 -23.88 -0.50
CA VAL A 107 -9.44 -24.44 0.31
C VAL A 107 -9.19 -25.90 -0.08
N ILE A 108 -10.21 -26.68 -0.39
CA ILE A 108 -10.11 -28.04 -0.93
C ILE A 108 -9.62 -28.00 -2.38
N THR A 109 -9.89 -26.99 -3.19
CA THR A 109 -9.35 -26.86 -4.55
C THR A 109 -7.88 -26.48 -4.47
N ILE A 110 -7.48 -25.58 -3.55
CA ILE A 110 -6.07 -25.24 -3.31
C ILE A 110 -5.34 -26.45 -2.71
N TYR A 111 -5.94 -27.12 -1.72
CA TYR A 111 -5.39 -28.33 -1.10
C TYR A 111 -5.33 -29.48 -2.10
N ASN A 112 -6.38 -29.74 -2.87
CA ASN A 112 -6.40 -30.77 -3.92
C ASN A 112 -5.51 -30.40 -5.10
N TRP A 113 -5.28 -29.13 -5.41
CA TRP A 113 -4.28 -28.70 -6.39
C TRP A 113 -2.87 -28.93 -5.85
N VAL A 114 -2.61 -28.61 -4.57
CA VAL A 114 -1.37 -28.94 -3.86
C VAL A 114 -1.15 -30.47 -3.80
N GLN A 115 -2.20 -31.27 -3.57
CA GLN A 115 -2.11 -32.73 -3.54
C GLN A 115 -2.01 -33.35 -4.94
N ALA A 116 -2.73 -32.83 -5.94
CA ALA A 116 -2.64 -33.26 -7.35
C ALA A 116 -1.32 -32.84 -8.01
N SER A 117 -0.58 -31.91 -7.39
CA SER A 117 0.81 -31.60 -7.73
C SER A 117 1.82 -32.67 -7.27
N GLY A 118 1.37 -33.75 -6.61
CA GLY A 118 2.21 -34.88 -6.17
C GLY A 118 3.07 -34.56 -4.93
N MET A 119 2.50 -33.90 -3.93
CA MET A 119 3.24 -33.39 -2.77
C MET A 119 3.10 -34.28 -1.53
N ASP A 120 4.18 -34.99 -1.17
CA ASP A 120 4.32 -35.60 0.17
C ASP A 120 4.38 -34.49 1.23
N GLY A 121 3.37 -34.45 2.10
CA GLY A 121 3.13 -33.40 3.11
C GLY A 121 4.19 -33.21 4.21
N LYS A 122 5.42 -33.74 4.04
CA LYS A 122 6.50 -33.66 5.04
C LYS A 122 7.65 -32.69 4.70
N LYS A 123 7.60 -31.92 3.60
CA LYS A 123 8.73 -31.06 3.15
C LYS A 123 8.37 -29.68 2.56
N CYS A 124 7.26 -29.04 2.94
CA CYS A 124 6.97 -27.67 2.49
C CYS A 124 7.50 -26.61 3.45
N SER A 125 8.21 -25.61 2.91
CA SER A 125 8.65 -24.45 3.68
C SER A 125 7.48 -23.54 4.05
N VAL A 126 7.45 -23.04 5.30
CA VAL A 126 6.50 -22.03 5.80
C VAL A 126 6.49 -20.77 4.92
N TRP A 127 7.62 -20.44 4.30
CA TRP A 127 7.74 -19.26 3.45
C TRP A 127 6.86 -19.31 2.20
N MET A 128 6.32 -20.48 1.82
CA MET A 128 5.32 -20.56 0.76
C MET A 128 4.02 -19.83 1.09
N PHE A 129 3.68 -19.69 2.38
CA PHE A 129 2.45 -19.02 2.81
C PHE A 129 2.53 -17.51 2.66
N LEU A 130 3.72 -16.91 2.66
CA LEU A 130 3.89 -15.46 2.54
C LEU A 130 3.21 -14.87 1.29
N PRO A 131 3.52 -15.33 0.05
CA PRO A 131 2.83 -14.84 -1.15
C PRO A 131 1.35 -15.21 -1.18
N LEU A 132 0.94 -16.32 -0.57
CA LEU A 132 -0.48 -16.70 -0.50
C LEU A 132 -1.27 -15.77 0.42
N VAL A 133 -0.73 -15.46 1.59
CA VAL A 133 -1.30 -14.49 2.54
C VAL A 133 -1.40 -13.12 1.87
N PHE A 134 -0.32 -12.65 1.25
CA PHE A 134 -0.33 -11.41 0.47
C PHE A 134 -1.49 -11.37 -0.53
N THR A 135 -1.60 -12.37 -1.41
CA THR A 135 -2.63 -12.43 -2.44
C THR A 135 -4.04 -12.50 -1.84
N LEU A 136 -4.29 -13.44 -0.93
CA LEU A 136 -5.64 -13.70 -0.42
C LEU A 136 -6.16 -12.54 0.44
N PHE A 137 -5.34 -12.01 1.35
CA PHE A 137 -5.75 -10.90 2.21
C PHE A 137 -5.93 -9.61 1.42
N THR A 138 -5.05 -9.32 0.46
CA THR A 138 -5.20 -8.13 -0.38
C THR A 138 -6.44 -8.23 -1.25
N SER A 139 -6.68 -9.37 -1.92
CA SER A 139 -7.89 -9.58 -2.70
C SER A 139 -9.15 -9.44 -1.84
N ALA A 140 -9.22 -10.13 -0.71
CA ALA A 140 -10.38 -10.06 0.19
C ALA A 140 -10.62 -8.64 0.71
N GLY A 141 -9.56 -7.95 1.12
CA GLY A 141 -9.62 -6.56 1.60
C GLY A 141 -10.14 -5.59 0.55
N LEU A 142 -9.65 -5.68 -0.70
CA LEU A 142 -10.14 -4.84 -1.79
C LEU A 142 -11.62 -5.11 -2.11
N TRP A 143 -12.05 -6.37 -2.11
CA TRP A 143 -13.47 -6.69 -2.28
C TRP A 143 -14.35 -6.15 -1.15
N ILE A 144 -13.86 -6.18 0.10
CA ILE A 144 -14.55 -5.55 1.24
C ILE A 144 -14.70 -4.04 1.00
N VAL A 145 -13.63 -3.34 0.59
CA VAL A 145 -13.68 -1.91 0.23
C VAL A 145 -14.74 -1.65 -0.84
N TYR A 146 -14.79 -2.48 -1.88
CA TYR A 146 -15.82 -2.39 -2.91
C TYR A 146 -17.24 -2.55 -2.37
N PHE A 147 -17.50 -3.57 -1.54
CA PHE A 147 -18.84 -3.78 -1.00
C PHE A 147 -19.28 -2.64 -0.09
N ILE A 148 -18.37 -2.11 0.75
CA ILE A 148 -18.66 -0.91 1.56
C ILE A 148 -19.04 0.26 0.65
N ALA A 149 -18.24 0.55 -0.39
CA ALA A 149 -18.52 1.67 -1.29
C ALA A 149 -19.81 1.51 -2.11
N VAL A 150 -20.22 0.27 -2.41
CA VAL A 150 -21.50 -0.03 -3.05
C VAL A 150 -22.66 0.13 -2.06
N GLU A 151 -22.52 -0.36 -0.84
CA GLU A 151 -23.54 -0.24 0.22
C GLU A 151 -23.76 1.23 0.64
N ASP A 152 -22.71 2.04 0.64
CA ASP A 152 -22.75 3.48 0.91
C ASP A 152 -23.18 4.32 -0.31
N ASP A 153 -23.64 3.67 -1.39
CA ASP A 153 -24.14 4.30 -2.61
C ASP A 153 -23.13 5.22 -3.33
N LYS A 154 -21.82 5.07 -3.08
CA LYS A 154 -20.74 5.89 -3.64
C LYS A 154 -20.39 5.52 -5.08
N ILE A 155 -20.43 4.23 -5.40
CA ILE A 155 -20.07 3.70 -6.72
C ILE A 155 -21.17 2.80 -7.29
N PHE A 156 -21.19 2.67 -8.62
CA PHE A 156 -22.05 1.68 -9.27
C PHE A 156 -21.55 0.25 -9.06
N PRO A 157 -22.44 -0.75 -8.92
CA PRO A 157 -22.03 -2.14 -8.96
C PRO A 157 -21.34 -2.48 -10.29
N LEU A 158 -20.30 -3.34 -10.24
CA LEU A 158 -19.52 -3.78 -11.41
C LEU A 158 -20.39 -4.36 -12.54
N ASN A 159 -21.50 -5.02 -12.21
CA ASN A 159 -22.40 -5.67 -13.19
C ASN A 159 -23.40 -4.70 -13.85
N SER A 160 -23.37 -3.41 -13.51
CA SER A 160 -24.33 -2.44 -14.05
C SER A 160 -24.13 -2.24 -15.55
N ALA A 161 -25.23 -2.30 -16.33
CA ALA A 161 -25.18 -2.33 -17.80
C ALA A 161 -24.69 -1.01 -18.41
N GLU A 162 -25.14 0.15 -17.91
CA GLU A 162 -24.58 1.46 -18.24
C GLU A 162 -25.28 2.58 -17.46
N ARG A 163 -24.65 3.75 -17.46
CA ARG A 163 -24.95 4.98 -16.71
C ARG A 163 -26.45 5.36 -16.78
N LYS A 164 -27.16 5.28 -15.65
CA LYS A 164 -28.31 6.16 -15.43
C LYS A 164 -27.76 7.56 -15.09
N PRO A 165 -28.33 8.66 -15.60
CA PRO A 165 -27.92 10.00 -15.19
C PRO A 165 -28.18 10.14 -13.68
N GLY A 166 -27.09 10.26 -12.93
CA GLY A 166 -27.05 10.31 -11.47
C GLY A 166 -25.62 10.55 -10.98
N VAL A 167 -25.48 10.94 -9.71
CA VAL A 167 -24.26 11.44 -9.07
C VAL A 167 -23.19 10.35 -8.81
N LYS A 168 -23.44 9.08 -9.15
CA LYS A 168 -22.56 7.96 -8.78
C LYS A 168 -21.41 7.76 -9.77
N HIS A 169 -20.25 7.37 -9.24
CA HIS A 169 -19.04 7.14 -10.02
C HIS A 169 -18.94 5.69 -10.52
N ALA A 170 -18.17 5.48 -11.59
CA ALA A 170 -17.80 4.13 -12.02
C ALA A 170 -16.95 3.44 -10.93
N PRO A 171 -17.04 2.10 -10.77
CA PRO A 171 -16.43 1.37 -9.66
C PRO A 171 -14.92 1.14 -9.82
N TYR A 172 -14.15 2.21 -9.98
CA TYR A 172 -12.70 2.13 -9.89
C TYR A 172 -12.30 1.82 -8.44
N ILE A 173 -11.21 1.06 -8.28
CA ILE A 173 -10.68 0.72 -6.94
C ILE A 173 -10.28 1.99 -6.18
N SER A 174 -9.66 2.96 -6.86
CA SER A 174 -9.27 4.23 -6.28
C SER A 174 -10.48 5.03 -5.77
N ILE A 175 -11.58 5.04 -6.51
CA ILE A 175 -12.83 5.70 -6.09
C ILE A 175 -13.51 4.93 -4.96
N ALA A 176 -13.51 3.59 -5.01
CA ALA A 176 -14.06 2.76 -3.94
C ALA A 176 -13.34 3.00 -2.59
N GLY A 177 -12.04 3.26 -2.63
CA GLY A 177 -11.21 3.55 -1.45
C GLY A 177 -11.02 5.03 -1.14
N ASP A 178 -11.84 5.93 -1.69
CA ASP A 178 -11.59 7.37 -1.63
C ASP A 178 -12.18 8.02 -0.36
N GLU A 179 -13.39 7.62 0.05
CA GLU A 179 -14.07 8.22 1.20
C GLU A 179 -14.20 7.26 2.41
N PRO A 180 -14.19 7.77 3.65
CA PRO A 180 -14.47 6.95 4.84
C PRO A 180 -15.90 6.39 4.82
N PRO A 181 -16.12 5.16 5.36
CA PRO A 181 -15.15 4.32 6.06
C PRO A 181 -14.29 3.43 5.12
N ALA A 182 -14.64 3.33 3.84
CA ALA A 182 -13.97 2.46 2.87
C ALA A 182 -12.49 2.82 2.69
N SER A 183 -12.15 4.12 2.68
CA SER A 183 -10.78 4.61 2.55
C SER A 183 -9.86 4.18 3.71
N CYS A 184 -10.39 4.06 4.92
CA CYS A 184 -9.63 3.56 6.07
C CYS A 184 -9.26 2.08 5.90
N VAL A 185 -10.20 1.27 5.40
CA VAL A 185 -9.96 -0.16 5.13
C VAL A 185 -8.99 -0.30 3.96
N PHE A 186 -9.19 0.48 2.89
CA PHE A 186 -8.30 0.50 1.73
C PHE A 186 -6.86 0.82 2.12
N SER A 187 -6.67 1.87 2.92
CA SER A 187 -5.35 2.26 3.44
C SER A 187 -4.66 1.12 4.20
N GLN A 188 -5.37 0.47 5.11
CA GLN A 188 -4.82 -0.64 5.90
C GLN A 188 -4.42 -1.83 5.02
N VAL A 189 -5.32 -2.22 4.11
CA VAL A 189 -5.11 -3.36 3.21
C VAL A 189 -3.91 -3.10 2.29
N VAL A 190 -3.86 -1.94 1.64
CA VAL A 190 -2.82 -1.62 0.66
C VAL A 190 -1.46 -1.38 1.33
N ASN A 191 -1.41 -0.76 2.51
CA ASN A 191 -0.15 -0.61 3.26
C ASN A 191 0.39 -1.97 3.75
N MET A 192 -0.48 -2.87 4.21
CA MET A 192 -0.07 -4.23 4.58
C MET A 192 0.44 -5.00 3.34
N ALA A 193 -0.26 -4.87 2.21
CA ALA A 193 0.17 -5.44 0.94
C ALA A 193 1.55 -4.89 0.52
N ALA A 194 1.78 -3.58 0.66
CA ALA A 194 3.06 -2.94 0.36
C ALA A 194 4.21 -3.53 1.18
N PHE A 195 4.02 -3.72 2.49
CA PHE A 195 5.02 -4.34 3.34
C PHE A 195 5.31 -5.79 2.91
N LEU A 196 4.29 -6.60 2.69
CA LEU A 196 4.46 -8.00 2.28
C LEU A 196 5.12 -8.13 0.91
N ALA A 197 4.79 -7.25 -0.05
CA ALA A 197 5.44 -7.21 -1.36
C ALA A 197 6.93 -6.86 -1.25
N LEU A 198 7.30 -5.93 -0.36
CA LEU A 198 8.69 -5.61 -0.08
C LEU A 198 9.45 -6.82 0.51
N VAL A 199 8.85 -7.55 1.45
CA VAL A 199 9.44 -8.78 2.00
C VAL A 199 9.61 -9.82 0.88
N VAL A 200 8.61 -10.04 0.03
CA VAL A 200 8.71 -10.92 -1.14
C VAL A 200 9.85 -10.50 -2.06
N ALA A 201 10.04 -9.19 -2.29
CA ALA A 201 11.14 -8.66 -3.11
C ALA A 201 12.51 -9.06 -2.58
N VAL A 202 12.75 -8.83 -1.29
CA VAL A 202 14.02 -9.14 -0.63
C VAL A 202 14.28 -10.63 -0.63
N LEU A 203 13.29 -11.44 -0.23
CA LEU A 203 13.43 -12.90 -0.22
C LEU A 203 13.69 -13.44 -1.62
N ARG A 204 12.96 -12.96 -2.62
CA ARG A 204 13.15 -13.36 -4.02
C ARG A 204 14.54 -12.99 -4.52
N PHE A 205 15.03 -11.80 -4.20
CA PHE A 205 16.38 -11.38 -4.54
C PHE A 205 17.44 -12.31 -3.94
N ILE A 206 17.35 -12.61 -2.64
CA ILE A 206 18.27 -13.51 -1.94
C ILE A 206 18.21 -14.91 -2.53
N GLN A 207 17.01 -15.42 -2.83
CA GLN A 207 16.79 -16.74 -3.43
C GLN A 207 17.53 -16.92 -4.76
N LEU A 208 17.53 -15.87 -5.57
CA LEU A 208 18.09 -15.86 -6.92
C LEU A 208 19.57 -15.48 -6.95
N LYS A 209 20.07 -14.72 -5.96
CA LYS A 209 21.46 -14.25 -5.89
C LYS A 209 22.52 -15.33 -6.17
N PRO A 210 22.46 -16.55 -5.60
CA PRO A 210 23.47 -17.58 -5.88
C PRO A 210 23.25 -18.34 -7.21
N LYS A 211 22.16 -18.08 -7.94
CA LYS A 211 21.80 -18.84 -9.16
C LYS A 211 21.87 -18.04 -10.45
N VAL A 212 21.89 -16.72 -10.37
CA VAL A 212 21.97 -15.85 -11.54
C VAL A 212 23.42 -15.61 -11.91
N LEU A 213 23.79 -15.89 -13.16
CA LEU A 213 25.13 -15.57 -13.68
C LEU A 213 25.31 -14.05 -13.86
N ASN A 214 24.25 -13.38 -14.33
CA ASN A 214 24.22 -11.93 -14.48
C ASN A 214 23.35 -11.33 -13.36
N PRO A 215 23.94 -10.55 -12.42
CA PRO A 215 23.21 -10.05 -11.26
C PRO A 215 22.24 -8.93 -11.60
N TRP A 216 22.45 -8.20 -12.70
CA TRP A 216 21.69 -6.99 -13.03
C TRP A 216 20.20 -7.25 -13.18
N LEU A 217 19.80 -8.37 -13.79
CA LEU A 217 18.37 -8.69 -13.95
C LEU A 217 17.69 -8.95 -12.60
N ASN A 218 18.41 -9.58 -11.66
CA ASN A 218 17.90 -9.80 -10.29
C ASN A 218 17.84 -8.50 -9.49
N ILE A 219 18.87 -7.64 -9.60
CA ILE A 219 18.91 -6.31 -8.98
C ILE A 219 17.77 -5.43 -9.53
N SER A 220 17.57 -5.38 -10.84
CA SER A 220 16.48 -4.63 -11.45
C SER A 220 15.11 -5.13 -10.98
N GLY A 221 14.95 -6.44 -10.82
CA GLY A 221 13.73 -7.03 -10.25
C GLY A 221 13.47 -6.61 -8.81
N LEU A 222 14.51 -6.55 -7.97
CA LEU A 222 14.43 -6.04 -6.60
C LEU A 222 14.03 -4.56 -6.59
N VAL A 223 14.75 -3.71 -7.32
CA VAL A 223 14.51 -2.26 -7.38
C VAL A 223 13.10 -1.96 -7.89
N ALA A 224 12.66 -2.61 -8.97
CA ALA A 224 11.33 -2.43 -9.51
C ALA A 224 10.25 -2.80 -8.48
N LEU A 225 10.40 -3.91 -7.76
CA LEU A 225 9.41 -4.31 -6.76
C LEU A 225 9.43 -3.42 -5.51
N CYS A 226 10.59 -2.86 -5.12
CA CYS A 226 10.68 -1.83 -4.07
C CYS A 226 9.93 -0.56 -4.49
N LEU A 227 10.12 -0.08 -5.72
CA LEU A 227 9.42 1.09 -6.25
C LEU A 227 7.90 0.86 -6.36
N ALA A 228 7.48 -0.33 -6.80
CA ALA A 228 6.08 -0.71 -6.83
C ALA A 228 5.49 -0.76 -5.41
N SER A 229 6.24 -1.27 -4.42
CA SER A 229 5.82 -1.30 -3.02
C SER A 229 5.67 0.09 -2.44
N PHE A 230 6.61 0.99 -2.73
CA PHE A 230 6.48 2.40 -2.38
C PHE A 230 5.26 3.05 -3.04
N GLY A 231 5.02 2.77 -4.33
CA GLY A 231 3.80 3.20 -5.02
C GLY A 231 2.51 2.79 -4.30
N MET A 232 2.45 1.54 -3.79
CA MET A 232 1.29 1.07 -3.03
C MET A 232 1.09 1.86 -1.74
N THR A 233 2.18 2.23 -1.04
CA THR A 233 2.04 3.10 0.15
C THR A 233 1.49 4.47 -0.21
N LEU A 234 1.84 5.04 -1.37
CA LEU A 234 1.23 6.31 -1.81
C LEU A 234 -0.26 6.12 -2.07
N LEU A 235 -0.65 5.08 -2.82
CA LEU A 235 -2.07 4.76 -3.07
C LEU A 235 -2.88 4.59 -1.79
N GLY A 236 -2.33 3.88 -0.80
CA GLY A 236 -3.03 3.61 0.46
C GLY A 236 -3.20 4.84 1.35
N ASN A 237 -2.42 5.91 1.16
CA ASN A 237 -2.42 7.05 2.09
C ASN A 237 -2.87 8.36 1.44
N PHE A 238 -2.75 8.51 0.13
CA PHE A 238 -3.19 9.68 -0.62
C PHE A 238 -4.42 9.33 -1.46
N GLN A 239 -5.60 9.71 -0.97
CA GLN A 239 -6.86 9.52 -1.68
C GLN A 239 -6.90 10.38 -2.95
N LEU A 240 -7.61 9.90 -3.96
CA LEU A 240 -7.64 10.52 -5.29
C LEU A 240 -8.25 11.93 -5.22
N THR A 241 -9.31 12.13 -4.44
CA THR A 241 -9.95 13.45 -4.30
C THR A 241 -9.16 14.44 -3.45
N ASN A 242 -8.33 13.95 -2.52
CA ASN A 242 -7.53 14.80 -1.64
C ASN A 242 -6.24 15.28 -2.31
N ASP A 243 -5.54 14.37 -3.00
CA ASP A 243 -4.28 14.67 -3.68
C ASP A 243 -4.11 13.78 -4.91
N GLU A 244 -4.71 14.23 -6.02
CA GLU A 244 -4.70 13.51 -7.29
C GLU A 244 -3.27 13.33 -7.84
N GLU A 245 -2.40 14.32 -7.67
CA GLU A 245 -1.04 14.28 -8.22
C GLU A 245 -0.22 13.16 -7.57
N ILE A 246 -0.17 13.14 -6.23
CA ILE A 246 0.56 12.09 -5.51
C ILE A 246 -0.10 10.72 -5.72
N HIS A 247 -1.44 10.67 -5.79
CA HIS A 247 -2.17 9.43 -6.08
C HIS A 247 -1.80 8.86 -7.46
N ASN A 248 -1.69 9.70 -8.48
CA ASN A 248 -1.33 9.30 -9.84
C ASN A 248 0.14 8.89 -9.95
N VAL A 249 1.04 9.52 -9.18
CA VAL A 249 2.42 9.04 -9.02
C VAL A 249 2.43 7.64 -8.39
N GLY A 250 1.68 7.43 -7.30
CA GLY A 250 1.53 6.13 -6.66
C GLY A 250 0.98 5.05 -7.59
N THR A 251 -0.03 5.40 -8.40
CA THR A 251 -0.63 4.55 -9.44
C THR A 251 0.43 4.13 -10.46
N SER A 252 1.18 5.10 -10.99
CA SER A 252 2.22 4.87 -11.99
C SER A 252 3.35 3.99 -11.45
N LEU A 253 3.79 4.23 -10.22
CA LEU A 253 4.80 3.41 -9.57
C LEU A 253 4.32 1.98 -9.36
N THR A 254 3.11 1.80 -8.82
CA THR A 254 2.54 0.48 -8.52
C THR A 254 2.35 -0.36 -9.77
N PHE A 255 1.63 0.17 -10.75
CA PHE A 255 1.26 -0.59 -11.95
C PHE A 255 2.39 -0.63 -12.99
N GLY A 256 3.14 0.46 -13.15
CA GLY A 256 4.27 0.54 -14.07
C GLY A 256 5.41 -0.38 -13.64
N PHE A 257 5.99 -0.15 -12.45
CA PHE A 257 7.07 -1.01 -11.96
C PHE A 257 6.59 -2.40 -11.55
N GLY A 258 5.32 -2.56 -11.17
CA GLY A 258 4.70 -3.88 -11.00
C GLY A 258 4.72 -4.70 -12.29
N THR A 259 4.28 -4.11 -13.41
CA THR A 259 4.29 -4.78 -14.73
C THR A 259 5.71 -5.16 -15.15
N LEU A 260 6.67 -4.23 -14.97
CA LEU A 260 8.08 -4.49 -15.24
C LEU A 260 8.60 -5.67 -14.41
N THR A 261 8.27 -5.70 -13.12
CA THR A 261 8.62 -6.79 -12.22
C THR A 261 8.08 -8.13 -12.71
N CYS A 262 6.83 -8.18 -13.17
CA CYS A 262 6.22 -9.41 -13.69
C CYS A 262 6.98 -9.98 -14.91
N TRP A 263 7.45 -9.13 -15.82
CA TRP A 263 8.27 -9.57 -16.96
C TRP A 263 9.66 -10.03 -16.53
N ILE A 264 10.34 -9.26 -15.69
CA ILE A 264 11.67 -9.61 -15.17
C ILE A 264 11.63 -10.95 -14.42
N GLN A 265 10.66 -11.12 -13.51
CA GLN A 265 10.54 -12.32 -12.70
C GLN A 265 10.11 -13.54 -13.53
N ALA A 266 9.29 -13.37 -14.57
CA ALA A 266 8.97 -14.46 -15.50
C ALA A 266 10.22 -14.94 -16.25
N ALA A 267 11.03 -14.00 -16.77
CA ALA A 267 12.29 -14.30 -17.44
C ALA A 267 13.29 -14.99 -16.50
N LEU A 268 13.45 -14.49 -15.27
CA LEU A 268 14.32 -15.11 -14.27
C LEU A 268 13.87 -16.53 -13.92
N THR A 269 12.57 -16.77 -13.82
CA THR A 269 12.01 -18.11 -13.50
C THR A 269 12.33 -19.13 -14.59
N LEU A 270 12.17 -18.74 -15.86
CA LEU A 270 12.48 -19.59 -17.00
C LEU A 270 13.98 -19.85 -17.12
N LYS A 271 14.82 -18.83 -16.88
CA LYS A 271 16.28 -18.94 -16.97
C LYS A 271 16.90 -19.77 -15.84
N VAL A 272 16.49 -19.52 -14.59
CA VAL A 272 17.08 -20.16 -13.41
C VAL A 272 16.56 -21.59 -13.22
N ASN A 273 15.33 -21.87 -13.66
CA ASN A 273 14.76 -23.22 -13.71
C ASN A 273 14.91 -24.01 -12.40
N ILE A 274 14.50 -23.40 -11.27
CA ILE A 274 14.62 -24.00 -9.94
C ILE A 274 13.95 -25.38 -9.94
N LYS A 275 14.69 -26.41 -9.50
CA LYS A 275 14.21 -27.81 -9.40
C LYS A 275 13.61 -28.38 -10.70
N ASN A 276 14.02 -27.84 -11.86
CA ASN A 276 13.49 -28.21 -13.16
C ASN A 276 11.99 -27.91 -13.35
N GLU A 277 11.45 -26.96 -12.58
CA GLU A 277 10.05 -26.51 -12.66
C GLU A 277 9.89 -25.14 -13.33
N GLY A 278 10.98 -24.58 -13.86
CA GLY A 278 11.01 -23.25 -14.49
C GLY A 278 10.00 -23.08 -15.61
N ARG A 279 9.79 -24.09 -16.46
CA ARG A 279 8.74 -24.03 -17.50
C ARG A 279 7.33 -24.12 -16.91
N LYS A 280 7.13 -25.00 -15.92
CA LYS A 280 5.83 -25.21 -15.26
C LYS A 280 5.33 -23.95 -14.56
N VAL A 281 6.22 -23.19 -13.92
CA VAL A 281 5.89 -21.93 -13.23
C VAL A 281 6.04 -20.71 -14.16
N GLY A 282 7.05 -20.73 -15.03
CA GLY A 282 7.38 -19.62 -15.91
C GLY A 282 6.36 -19.39 -17.02
N ILE A 283 5.80 -20.44 -17.64
CA ILE A 283 4.77 -20.28 -18.68
C ILE A 283 3.52 -19.58 -18.12
N PRO A 284 2.92 -20.02 -17.00
CA PRO A 284 1.83 -19.28 -16.35
C PRO A 284 2.19 -17.83 -16.02
N ARG A 285 3.41 -17.56 -15.56
CA ARG A 285 3.88 -16.19 -15.31
C ARG A 285 3.95 -15.34 -16.57
N VAL A 286 4.44 -15.87 -17.69
CA VAL A 286 4.45 -15.15 -18.97
C VAL A 286 3.03 -14.84 -19.43
N ILE A 287 2.11 -15.80 -19.33
CA ILE A 287 0.69 -15.58 -19.67
C ILE A 287 0.11 -14.47 -18.79
N LEU A 288 0.31 -14.54 -17.48
CA LEU A 288 -0.15 -13.50 -16.55
C LEU A 288 0.48 -12.13 -16.83
N SER A 289 1.79 -12.05 -17.11
CA SER A 289 2.45 -10.79 -17.50
C SER A 289 1.87 -10.20 -18.79
N ALA A 290 1.56 -11.05 -19.77
CA ALA A 290 0.91 -10.63 -21.01
C ALA A 290 -0.52 -10.13 -20.74
N SER A 291 -1.30 -10.85 -19.93
CA SER A 291 -2.65 -10.42 -19.51
C SER A 291 -2.63 -9.09 -18.75
N ILE A 292 -1.70 -8.90 -17.82
CA ILE A 292 -1.49 -7.64 -17.09
C ILE A 292 -1.20 -6.51 -18.07
N THR A 293 -0.25 -6.71 -18.99
CA THR A 293 0.13 -5.71 -20.00
C THR A 293 -1.08 -5.35 -20.89
N LEU A 294 -1.84 -6.35 -21.32
CA LEU A 294 -3.06 -6.15 -22.10
C LEU A 294 -4.10 -5.34 -21.31
N CYS A 295 -4.34 -5.67 -20.05
CA CYS A 295 -5.25 -4.91 -19.20
C CYS A 295 -4.81 -3.45 -19.01
N VAL A 296 -3.51 -3.18 -18.86
CA VAL A 296 -2.98 -1.79 -18.80
C VAL A 296 -3.28 -1.05 -20.10
N VAL A 297 -2.98 -1.65 -21.26
CA VAL A 297 -3.24 -1.03 -22.57
C VAL A 297 -4.74 -0.77 -22.77
N LEU A 298 -5.58 -1.77 -22.50
CA LEU A 298 -7.04 -1.65 -22.62
C LEU A 298 -7.59 -0.58 -21.67
N TYR A 299 -7.07 -0.48 -20.44
CA TYR A 299 -7.48 0.56 -19.50
C TYR A 299 -7.26 1.95 -20.10
N PHE A 300 -6.08 2.24 -20.65
CA PHE A 300 -5.80 3.55 -21.25
C PHE A 300 -6.66 3.83 -22.49
N ILE A 301 -6.88 2.83 -23.35
CA ILE A 301 -7.75 2.97 -24.52
C ILE A 301 -9.18 3.31 -24.09
N LEU A 302 -9.73 2.56 -23.13
CA LEU A 302 -11.10 2.76 -22.65
C LEU A 302 -11.27 4.10 -21.91
N MET A 303 -10.24 4.52 -21.15
CA MET A 303 -10.20 5.85 -20.53
C MET A 303 -10.19 6.96 -21.57
N ALA A 304 -9.37 6.84 -22.63
CA ALA A 304 -9.32 7.82 -23.72
C ALA A 304 -10.64 7.92 -24.50
N GLN A 305 -11.39 6.82 -24.57
CA GLN A 305 -12.72 6.79 -25.19
C GLN A 305 -13.86 7.25 -24.25
N GLY A 306 -13.57 7.56 -22.98
CA GLY A 306 -14.58 7.95 -21.98
C GLY A 306 -15.47 6.80 -21.51
N ILE A 307 -15.09 5.55 -21.76
CA ILE A 307 -15.88 4.35 -21.44
C ILE A 307 -15.53 3.85 -20.04
N HIS A 308 -15.92 4.62 -19.02
CA HIS A 308 -15.46 4.44 -17.64
C HIS A 308 -15.90 3.11 -16.97
N MET A 309 -17.10 2.61 -17.27
CA MET A 309 -17.58 1.36 -16.66
C MET A 309 -16.74 0.14 -17.08
N TYR A 310 -16.37 0.06 -18.35
CA TYR A 310 -15.52 -1.02 -18.85
C TYR A 310 -14.07 -0.83 -18.40
N ALA A 311 -13.56 0.41 -18.38
CA ALA A 311 -12.24 0.71 -17.83
C ALA A 311 -12.12 0.27 -16.36
N ALA A 312 -13.13 0.53 -15.54
CA ALA A 312 -13.16 0.07 -14.15
C ALA A 312 -13.10 -1.47 -14.04
N ARG A 313 -13.89 -2.20 -14.84
CA ARG A 313 -13.84 -3.68 -14.89
C ARG A 313 -12.45 -4.19 -15.27
N VAL A 314 -11.82 -3.55 -16.26
CA VAL A 314 -10.45 -3.88 -16.68
C VAL A 314 -9.44 -3.60 -15.57
N GLN A 315 -9.60 -2.52 -14.81
CA GLN A 315 -8.76 -2.22 -13.64
C GLN A 315 -8.88 -3.30 -12.55
N TRP A 316 -10.09 -3.78 -12.26
CA TRP A 316 -10.28 -4.90 -11.34
C TRP A 316 -9.61 -6.17 -11.85
N GLY A 317 -9.80 -6.49 -13.14
CA GLY A 317 -9.11 -7.62 -13.79
C GLY A 317 -7.58 -7.51 -13.68
N LEU A 318 -7.03 -6.33 -13.96
CA LEU A 318 -5.61 -6.02 -13.85
C LEU A 318 -5.07 -6.35 -12.45
N VAL A 319 -5.73 -5.84 -11.40
CA VAL A 319 -5.30 -6.06 -10.00
C VAL A 319 -5.41 -7.54 -9.63
N MET A 320 -6.47 -8.24 -10.04
CA MET A 320 -6.60 -9.68 -9.77
C MET A 320 -5.53 -10.51 -10.50
N CYS A 321 -5.15 -10.13 -11.72
CA CYS A 321 -4.03 -10.75 -12.43
C CYS A 321 -2.70 -10.50 -11.70
N PHE A 322 -2.45 -9.30 -11.20
CA PHE A 322 -1.27 -9.01 -10.36
C PHE A 322 -1.23 -9.89 -9.12
N LEU A 323 -2.31 -9.92 -8.34
CA LEU A 323 -2.37 -10.71 -7.11
C LEU A 323 -2.21 -12.21 -7.40
N SER A 324 -2.80 -12.71 -8.50
CA SER A 324 -2.59 -14.09 -8.96
C SER A 324 -1.14 -14.35 -9.34
N TYR A 325 -0.48 -13.41 -10.03
CA TYR A 325 0.94 -13.51 -10.38
C TYR A 325 1.81 -13.64 -9.12
N PHE A 326 1.62 -12.78 -8.12
CA PHE A 326 2.41 -12.84 -6.88
C PHE A 326 2.17 -14.14 -6.10
N GLY A 327 0.95 -14.69 -6.13
CA GLY A 327 0.65 -15.98 -5.53
C GLY A 327 1.51 -17.12 -6.08
N THR A 328 1.94 -17.04 -7.35
CA THR A 328 2.80 -18.06 -7.98
C THR A 328 4.19 -18.17 -7.33
N PHE A 329 4.67 -17.17 -6.57
CA PHE A 329 5.93 -17.26 -5.84
C PHE A 329 5.89 -18.36 -4.76
N ALA A 330 4.70 -18.75 -4.29
CA ALA A 330 4.53 -19.84 -3.33
C ALA A 330 5.17 -21.15 -3.81
N VAL A 331 5.06 -21.45 -5.12
CA VAL A 331 5.60 -22.68 -5.71
C VAL A 331 7.11 -22.74 -5.61
N GLU A 332 7.81 -21.62 -5.76
CA GLU A 332 9.26 -21.60 -5.63
C GLU A 332 9.71 -21.47 -4.18
N PHE A 333 8.99 -20.70 -3.35
CA PHE A 333 9.31 -20.49 -1.94
C PHE A 333 9.13 -21.76 -1.11
N ARG A 334 8.28 -22.71 -1.54
CA ARG A 334 8.12 -24.02 -0.86
C ARG A 334 9.44 -24.80 -0.73
N HIS A 335 10.42 -24.52 -1.58
CA HIS A 335 11.73 -25.19 -1.60
C HIS A 335 12.82 -24.50 -0.77
N TYR A 336 12.55 -23.34 -0.16
CA TYR A 336 13.58 -22.54 0.53
C TYR A 336 13.18 -22.25 1.96
N ARG A 337 14.13 -22.42 2.89
CA ARG A 337 14.02 -21.94 4.26
C ARG A 337 14.90 -20.71 4.39
N TYR A 338 14.33 -19.60 4.82
CA TYR A 338 15.07 -18.42 5.23
C TYR A 338 15.14 -18.42 6.76
N GLU A 339 16.34 -18.24 7.30
CA GLU A 339 16.61 -18.16 8.73
C GLU A 339 17.17 -16.76 9.01
N ILE A 340 16.60 -16.07 10.01
CA ILE A 340 17.07 -14.76 10.47
C ILE A 340 17.92 -15.04 11.71
N VAL A 341 19.24 -14.92 11.58
CA VAL A 341 20.18 -15.07 12.70
C VAL A 341 20.49 -13.69 13.26
N CYS A 342 20.12 -13.46 14.52
CA CYS A 342 20.53 -12.27 15.26
C CYS A 342 21.70 -12.66 16.16
N SER A 343 22.89 -12.16 15.85
CA SER A 343 24.09 -12.35 16.66
C SER A 343 24.46 -11.04 17.35
N GLU A 344 24.71 -11.09 18.65
CA GLU A 344 25.34 -9.99 19.39
C GLU A 344 26.80 -9.87 18.92
N TYR A 345 27.22 -8.66 18.55
CA TYR A 345 28.61 -8.40 18.17
C TYR A 345 29.45 -8.34 19.44
N GLN A 346 29.87 -9.49 19.96
CA GLN A 346 30.87 -9.53 21.01
C GLN A 346 32.22 -9.24 20.36
N GLU A 347 32.69 -7.99 20.44
CA GLU A 347 34.05 -7.68 20.06
C GLU A 347 35.01 -8.57 20.87
N ASN A 348 35.90 -9.25 20.16
CA ASN A 348 37.04 -9.97 20.70
C ASN A 348 38.06 -9.00 21.34
N PHE A 349 37.65 -8.13 22.26
CA PHE A 349 38.57 -7.28 23.02
C PHE A 349 39.30 -8.07 24.13
N LEU A 350 38.85 -9.28 24.45
CA LEU A 350 39.52 -10.15 25.42
C LEU A 350 40.68 -10.96 24.81
N SER A 351 40.71 -11.22 23.50
CA SER A 351 41.84 -11.93 22.89
C SER A 351 43.06 -11.04 22.66
N PHE A 352 42.89 -9.71 22.62
CA PHE A 352 44.02 -8.79 22.51
C PHE A 352 44.67 -8.54 23.88
N SER A 353 43.87 -8.49 24.95
CA SER A 353 44.36 -8.32 26.32
C SER A 353 45.19 -9.51 26.80
N GLU A 354 44.77 -10.75 26.50
CA GLU A 354 45.58 -11.95 26.84
C GLU A 354 46.89 -11.97 26.04
N SER A 355 46.84 -11.65 24.73
CA SER A 355 48.05 -11.66 23.89
C SER A 355 49.08 -10.58 24.28
N LEU A 356 48.62 -9.41 24.75
CA LEU A 356 49.50 -8.34 25.22
C LEU A 356 50.06 -8.62 26.63
N SER A 357 49.27 -9.27 27.49
CA SER A 357 49.74 -9.68 28.81
C SER A 357 50.83 -10.73 28.69
N GLU A 358 50.61 -11.79 27.88
CA GLU A 358 51.61 -12.83 27.61
C GLU A 358 52.87 -12.27 26.94
N ALA A 359 52.73 -11.35 25.98
CA ALA A 359 53.89 -10.73 25.32
C ALA A 359 54.71 -9.83 26.26
N SER A 360 54.08 -9.18 27.24
CA SER A 360 54.78 -8.36 28.24
C SER A 360 55.50 -9.17 29.31
N GLU A 361 54.99 -10.35 29.63
CA GLU A 361 55.56 -11.24 30.66
C GLU A 361 56.86 -11.89 30.15
N TYR A 362 56.95 -12.21 28.85
CA TYR A 362 58.19 -12.75 28.25
C TYR A 362 59.29 -11.70 28.03
N GLN A 363 58.97 -10.41 28.00
CA GLN A 363 59.93 -9.36 27.65
C GLN A 363 60.65 -8.74 28.87
N THR A 364 60.27 -9.13 30.09
CA THR A 364 60.95 -8.70 31.33
C THR A 364 62.03 -9.68 31.81
N ASP A 365 62.16 -10.85 31.17
CA ASP A 365 63.16 -11.88 31.51
C ASP A 365 64.42 -11.89 30.61
N GLN A 366 64.58 -10.90 29.73
CA GLN A 366 65.85 -10.71 28.97
C GLN A 366 66.52 -9.39 29.35
N VAL A 367 67.30 -9.47 30.42
CA VAL A 367 68.33 -8.52 30.85
C VAL A 367 69.58 -8.65 29.97
#